data_AF-A0A398B3L6-F1
#
_entry.id   AF-A0A398B3L6-F1
#
_cell.length_a   1.000
_cell.length_b   1.000
_cell.length_c   1.000
_cell.angle_alpha   90.00
_cell.angle_beta   90.00
_cell.angle_gamma   90.00
#
_symmetry.space_group_name_H-M   'P 1'
#
loop_
_entity.id
_entity.type
_entity.pdbx_description
1 polymer ?
#
loop_
_entity_poly.entity_id
_entity_poly.type
_entity_poly.pdbx_seq_one_letter_code
_entity_poly.pdbx_strand_id
1 'polypeptide(L)' 'MEKENLYQHVRSMIVSSTHQPKYMSISPVKVADLFGISTVEVEHALQEFVEEGRLKTSKLEGPPNCDIYLLP' A
#
# COMPACT_ATOMS: atom_id res chain seq x y z
N MET A 1 -7.68 14.34 2.74
CA MET A 1 -6.35 14.10 2.16
C MET A 1 -6.45 14.12 0.64
N GLU A 2 -5.49 14.66 -0.08
CA GLU A 2 -5.42 14.42 -1.53
C GLU A 2 -5.03 12.97 -1.76
N LYS A 3 -6.00 12.15 -2.19
CA LYS A 3 -5.83 10.72 -2.50
C LYS A 3 -4.56 10.45 -3.33
N GLU A 4 -4.24 11.35 -4.24
CA GLU A 4 -3.05 11.25 -5.07
C GLU A 4 -1.73 11.32 -4.28
N ASN A 5 -1.63 12.13 -3.23
CA ASN A 5 -0.42 12.21 -2.41
C ASN A 5 -0.15 10.89 -1.68
N LEU A 6 -1.21 10.22 -1.18
CA LEU A 6 -1.07 8.89 -0.60
C LEU A 6 -0.61 7.88 -1.64
N TYR A 7 -1.22 7.90 -2.84
CA TYR A 7 -0.80 7.00 -3.91
C TYR A 7 0.69 7.18 -4.26
N GLN A 8 1.15 8.42 -4.43
CA GLN A 8 2.55 8.69 -4.76
C GLN A 8 3.50 8.22 -3.65
N HIS A 9 3.10 8.36 -2.38
CA HIS A 9 3.87 7.83 -1.26
C HIS A 9 3.95 6.30 -1.30
N VAL A 10 2.81 5.62 -1.43
CA VAL A 10 2.71 4.16 -1.54
C VAL A 10 3.52 3.63 -2.73
N ARG A 11 3.39 4.28 -3.89
CA ARG A 11 4.16 3.96 -5.09
C ARG A 11 5.66 4.10 -4.83
N SER A 12 6.10 5.17 -4.17
CA SER A 12 7.50 5.39 -3.84
C SER A 12 8.04 4.30 -2.91
N MET A 13 7.25 3.89 -1.91
CA MET A 13 7.58 2.78 -1.03
C MET A 13 7.80 1.48 -1.82
N ILE A 14 6.87 1.12 -2.71
CA ILE A 14 6.98 -0.09 -3.55
C ILE A 14 8.20 0.01 -4.47
N VAL A 15 8.43 1.15 -5.11
CA VAL A 15 9.59 1.36 -6.01
C VAL A 15 10.92 1.25 -5.25
N SER A 16 10.99 1.73 -4.01
CA SER A 16 12.18 1.63 -3.17
C SER A 16 12.43 0.22 -2.61
N SER A 17 11.46 -0.69 -2.74
CA SER A 17 11.59 -2.07 -2.27
C SER A 17 12.73 -2.82 -2.95
N THR A 18 13.44 -3.62 -2.17
CA THR A 18 14.51 -4.51 -2.64
C THR A 18 13.98 -5.84 -3.18
N HIS A 19 12.69 -6.14 -3.01
CA HIS A 19 12.08 -7.38 -3.50
C HIS A 19 12.01 -7.43 -5.04
N GLN A 20 12.02 -8.65 -5.59
CA GLN A 20 11.82 -8.93 -7.02
C GLN A 20 10.73 -10.02 -7.19
N PRO A 21 9.56 -9.71 -7.78
CA PRO A 21 9.11 -8.38 -8.21
C PRO A 21 8.99 -7.38 -7.05
N LYS A 22 8.97 -6.08 -7.35
CA LYS A 22 8.88 -5.03 -6.32
C LYS A 22 7.51 -5.05 -5.65
N TYR A 23 7.50 -5.30 -4.34
CA TYR A 23 6.31 -5.24 -3.50
C TYR A 23 6.65 -4.67 -2.13
N MET A 24 5.63 -4.21 -1.40
CA MET A 24 5.73 -3.80 -0.01
C MET A 24 4.52 -4.28 0.77
N SER A 25 4.73 -4.70 2.02
CA SER A 25 3.63 -4.74 2.98
C SER A 25 3.41 -3.32 3.50
N ILE A 26 2.18 -2.84 3.41
CA ILE A 26 1.79 -1.49 3.81
C ILE A 26 0.93 -1.63 5.06
N SER A 27 1.36 -1.02 6.16
CA SER A 27 0.58 -0.97 7.39
C SER A 27 -0.31 0.27 7.38
N PRO A 28 -1.65 0.12 7.32
CA PRO A 28 -2.55 1.27 7.30
C PRO A 28 -2.41 2.14 8.55
N VAL A 29 -2.13 1.54 9.71
CA VAL A 29 -1.89 2.25 10.97
C VAL A 29 -0.66 3.17 10.87
N LYS A 30 0.45 2.68 10.33
CA LYS A 30 1.68 3.49 10.18
C LYS A 30 1.50 4.63 9.20
N VAL A 31 0.80 4.37 8.10
CA VAL A 31 0.49 5.39 7.10
C VAL A 31 -0.49 6.42 7.67
N ALA A 32 -1.50 5.99 8.42
CA ALA A 32 -2.45 6.88 9.08
C ALA A 32 -1.74 7.85 10.03
N ASP A 33 -0.79 7.35 10.84
CA ASP A 33 0.04 8.16 11.74
C ASP A 33 0.91 9.17 10.97
N LEU A 34 1.56 8.74 9.87
CA LEU A 34 2.38 9.62 9.02
C LEU A 34 1.59 10.77 8.37
N PHE A 35 0.32 10.51 8.01
CA PHE A 35 -0.53 11.47 7.32
C PHE A 35 -1.51 12.21 8.25
N GLY A 36 -1.54 11.87 9.54
CA GLY A 36 -2.46 12.44 10.53
C GLY A 36 -3.93 12.18 10.22
N ILE A 37 -4.25 11.02 9.62
CA ILE A 37 -5.62 10.62 9.22
C ILE A 37 -6.03 9.32 9.89
N SER A 38 -7.27 8.90 9.70
CA SER A 38 -7.74 7.63 10.28
C SER A 38 -7.21 6.41 9.52
N THR A 39 -6.99 5.31 10.24
CA THR A 39 -6.65 4.01 9.64
C THR A 39 -7.68 3.57 8.61
N VAL A 40 -8.97 3.79 8.89
CA VAL A 40 -10.08 3.42 8.01
C VAL A 40 -10.01 4.17 6.67
N GLU A 41 -9.66 5.46 6.67
CA GLU A 41 -9.47 6.22 5.43
C GLU A 41 -8.32 5.68 4.59
N VAL A 42 -7.23 5.25 5.22
CA VAL A 42 -6.09 4.63 4.52
C VAL A 42 -6.47 3.29 3.93
N GLU A 43 -7.16 2.43 4.69
CA GLU A 43 -7.65 1.13 4.20
C GLU A 43 -8.56 1.30 3.00
N HIS A 44 -9.51 2.25 3.06
CA HIS A 44 -10.41 2.56 1.96
C HIS A 44 -9.64 3.04 0.73
N ALA A 45 -8.69 3.97 0.89
CA ALA A 45 -7.91 4.47 -0.23
C ALA A 45 -7.03 3.38 -0.88
N LEU A 46 -6.41 2.51 -0.08
CA LEU A 46 -5.63 1.37 -0.59
C LEU A 46 -6.51 0.41 -1.40
N GLN A 47 -7.72 0.12 -0.90
CA GLN A 47 -8.69 -0.71 -1.59
C GLN A 47 -9.14 -0.06 -2.91
N GLU A 48 -9.45 1.24 -2.90
CA GLU A 48 -9.80 1.99 -4.11
C GLU A 48 -8.67 1.94 -5.15
N PHE A 49 -7.40 2.04 -4.74
CA PHE A 49 -6.29 1.92 -5.69
C PHE A 49 -6.19 0.53 -6.33
N VAL A 50 -6.57 -0.52 -5.60
CA VAL A 50 -6.64 -1.88 -6.14
C VAL A 50 -7.79 -2.00 -7.13
N GLU A 51 -8.97 -1.46 -6.79
CA GLU A 51 -10.15 -1.47 -7.65
C GLU A 51 -9.96 -0.64 -8.94
N GLU A 52 -9.26 0.48 -8.84
CA GLU A 52 -8.86 1.32 -9.99
C GLU A 52 -7.74 0.68 -10.83
N GLY A 53 -7.18 -0.46 -10.41
CA GLY A 53 -6.07 -1.13 -11.10
C GLY A 53 -4.72 -0.41 -10.97
N ARG A 54 -4.61 0.58 -10.07
CA ARG A 54 -3.38 1.33 -9.79
C ARG A 54 -2.41 0.58 -8.88
N LEU A 55 -2.94 -0.36 -8.10
CA LEU A 55 -2.21 -1.33 -7.28
C LEU A 55 -2.73 -2.73 -7.55
N LYS A 56 -1.89 -3.73 -7.30
CA LYS A 56 -2.29 -5.12 -7.13
C LYS A 56 -2.09 -5.49 -5.66
N THR A 57 -2.95 -6.35 -5.14
CA THR A 57 -2.80 -6.95 -3.81
C THR A 57 -2.60 -8.45 -3.93
N SER A 58 -1.75 -9.00 -3.07
CA SER A 58 -1.53 -10.44 -2.95
C SER A 58 -1.15 -10.77 -1.50
N LYS A 59 -1.17 -12.05 -1.14
CA LYS A 59 -0.77 -12.51 0.18
C LYS A 59 0.50 -13.31 0.06
N LEU A 60 1.48 -13.04 0.92
CA LEU A 60 2.66 -13.89 1.01
C LEU A 60 2.23 -15.27 1.54
N GLU A 61 2.56 -16.33 0.80
CA GLU A 61 2.25 -17.71 1.20
C GLU A 61 3.20 -18.26 2.28
N GLY A 62 4.29 -17.55 2.57
CA GLY A 62 5.24 -17.88 3.64
C GLY A 62 5.26 -16.82 4.75
N PRO A 63 5.83 -17.14 5.92
CA PRO A 63 6.03 -16.16 6.99
C PRO A 63 6.72 -14.89 6.44
N PRO A 64 6.19 -13.69 6.73
CA PRO A 64 5.21 -13.37 7.78
C PRO A 64 3.72 -13.49 7.42
N ASN A 65 3.34 -14.09 6.28
CA ASN A 65 1.95 -14.31 5.84
C ASN A 65 1.10 -13.02 5.74
N CYS A 66 1.72 -11.90 5.37
CA CYS A 66 1.06 -10.60 5.28
C CYS A 66 0.59 -10.28 3.86
N ASP A 67 -0.36 -9.34 3.79
CA ASP A 67 -0.77 -8.74 2.54
C ASP A 67 0.33 -7.81 2.02
N ILE A 68 0.55 -7.89 0.71
CA ILE A 68 1.54 -7.13 -0.03
C ILE A 68 0.87 -6.41 -1.19
N TYR A 69 1.39 -5.22 -1.46
CA TYR A 69 0.97 -4.37 -2.56
C TYR A 69 2.09 -4.28 -3.59
N LEU A 70 1.72 -4.39 -4.86
CA LEU A 70 2.61 -4.28 -6.00
C LEU A 70 2.05 -3.27 -7.00
N LEU A 71 2.93 -2.70 -7.81
CA LEU A 71 2.50 -1.94 -8.98
C LEU A 71 2.05 -2.91 -10.09
N PRO A 72 1.05 -2.56 -10.90
CA PRO A 72 0.50 -3.41 -11.95
C PRO A 72 1.51 -3.81 -13.03
#